data_AF-G4RKJ9-F1
#
_entry.id   AF-G4RKJ9-F1
#
_cell.length_a   1.000
_cell.length_b   1.000
_cell.length_c   1.000
_cell.angle_alpha   90.00
_cell.angle_beta   90.00
_cell.angle_gamma   90.00
#
_symmetry.space_group_name_H-M   'P 1'
#
loop_
_entity.id
_entity.type
_entity.pdbx_description
1 polymer ?
#
loop_
_entity_poly.entity_id
_entity_poly.type
_entity_poly.pdbx_seq_one_letter_code
_entity_poly.pdbx_strand_id
1 'polypeptide(L)'
;MAELLEARYQRALFQGSEEVLRRDFELRYGSKWRDLMEASEGANERDVEEAERRAPELSALVSSRINDEKLATLYAKYGRDLSLEAQLRLGLDLLGVPGALEELLRWGLAIHYSDDVVASPSYLAGLLARLMANEYSVYLDLNAEVGSIDDPKLLALLEGEAAGDADWGLYELVYGQRPQTTLRIGRLAYYDPHVGLVVNPVTYPDEVLESLLSLKERRARKMASLLGLHGEYEFDRRARCGVAYLSYDGTAGGSAEVYICPWLAPPISLTRARGVNKVYVVWGPPPAEGLRTRHDMFIFLYEDGATVFHPYRGAPVHEHIVDLLYRSGIEVTEA
;
A
#
# COMPACT_ATOMS: atom_id res chain seq x y z
N MET A 1 -22.30 26.32 -26.01
CA MET A 1 -21.08 27.13 -25.82
C MET A 1 -20.21 26.59 -24.69
N ALA A 2 -20.74 26.38 -23.48
CA ALA A 2 -19.99 25.78 -22.37
C ALA A 2 -19.40 24.38 -22.70
N GLU A 3 -20.19 23.50 -23.34
CA GLU A 3 -19.72 22.16 -23.76
C GLU A 3 -18.51 22.22 -24.71
N LEU A 4 -18.49 23.19 -25.63
CA LEU A 4 -17.37 23.37 -26.56
C LEU A 4 -16.13 23.89 -25.84
N LEU A 5 -16.30 24.81 -24.88
CA LEU A 5 -15.20 25.32 -24.07
C LEU A 5 -14.58 24.19 -23.22
N GLU A 6 -15.41 23.35 -22.60
CA GLU A 6 -14.96 22.15 -21.87
C GLU A 6 -14.22 21.16 -22.77
N ALA A 7 -14.76 20.89 -23.97
CA ALA A 7 -14.12 19.99 -24.94
C ALA A 7 -12.74 20.52 -25.39
N ARG A 8 -12.64 21.83 -25.64
CA ARG A 8 -11.37 22.47 -25.99
C ARG A 8 -10.40 22.47 -24.82
N TYR A 9 -10.85 22.70 -23.59
CA TYR A 9 -10.02 22.55 -22.39
C TYR A 9 -9.41 21.15 -22.28
N GLN A 10 -10.23 20.10 -22.38
CA GLN A 10 -9.74 18.72 -22.27
C GLN A 10 -8.73 18.42 -23.38
N ARG A 11 -9.04 18.80 -24.63
CA ARG A 11 -8.15 18.55 -25.77
C ARG A 11 -6.84 19.33 -25.68
N ALA A 12 -6.84 20.53 -25.11
CA ALA A 12 -5.63 21.33 -24.92
C ALA A 12 -4.66 20.70 -23.89
N LEU A 13 -5.18 19.99 -22.89
CA LEU A 13 -4.39 19.41 -21.80
C LEU A 13 -4.01 17.95 -22.02
N PHE A 14 -4.77 17.22 -22.83
CA PHE A 14 -4.57 15.79 -23.05
C PHE A 14 -3.33 15.50 -23.90
N GLN A 15 -2.49 14.57 -23.43
CA GLN A 15 -1.21 14.19 -24.03
C GLN A 15 -1.12 12.70 -24.38
N GLY A 16 -2.25 11.97 -24.38
CA GLY A 16 -2.30 10.55 -24.70
C GLY A 16 -2.75 10.22 -26.12
N SER A 17 -3.20 8.99 -26.30
CA SER A 17 -3.76 8.43 -27.52
C SER A 17 -5.12 9.01 -27.88
N GLU A 18 -5.37 9.20 -29.19
CA GLU A 18 -6.64 9.73 -29.68
C GLU A 18 -7.81 8.79 -29.36
N GLU A 19 -7.56 7.49 -29.22
CA GLU A 19 -8.56 6.51 -28.81
C GLU A 19 -9.14 6.79 -27.42
N VAL A 20 -8.30 7.16 -26.45
CA VAL A 20 -8.74 7.50 -25.08
C VAL A 20 -9.52 8.81 -25.09
N LEU A 21 -9.02 9.83 -25.77
CA LEU A 21 -9.73 11.10 -25.91
C LEU A 21 -11.10 10.92 -26.57
N ARG A 22 -11.17 10.13 -27.64
CA ARG A 22 -12.44 9.80 -28.31
C ARG A 22 -13.42 9.12 -27.36
N ARG A 23 -12.96 8.14 -26.57
CA ARG A 23 -13.80 7.44 -25.59
C ARG A 23 -14.36 8.40 -24.54
N ASP A 24 -13.54 9.32 -24.04
CA ASP A 24 -13.99 10.35 -23.10
C ASP A 24 -15.06 11.26 -23.71
N PHE A 25 -14.87 11.67 -24.97
CA PHE A 25 -15.84 12.49 -25.68
C PHE A 25 -17.16 11.75 -25.91
N GLU A 26 -17.10 10.50 -26.37
CA GLU A 26 -18.27 9.62 -26.54
C GLU A 26 -19.07 9.50 -25.25
N LEU A 27 -18.36 9.25 -24.14
CA LEU A 27 -18.94 9.10 -22.82
C LEU A 27 -19.57 10.40 -22.30
N ARG A 28 -18.87 11.52 -22.41
CA ARG A 28 -19.28 12.81 -21.83
C ARG A 28 -20.36 13.54 -22.63
N TYR A 29 -20.27 13.49 -23.96
CA TYR A 29 -21.09 14.31 -24.84
C TYR A 29 -22.20 13.53 -25.57
N GLY A 30 -22.21 12.21 -25.45
CA GLY A 30 -23.23 11.35 -26.06
C GLY A 30 -23.35 11.65 -27.56
N SER A 31 -24.57 11.83 -28.07
CA SER A 31 -24.80 12.03 -29.51
C SER A 31 -24.06 13.21 -30.16
N LYS A 32 -23.60 14.20 -29.37
CA LYS A 32 -22.89 15.39 -29.86
C LYS A 32 -21.37 15.20 -29.93
N TRP A 33 -20.84 14.05 -29.52
CA TRP A 33 -19.40 13.87 -29.33
C TRP A 33 -18.59 14.15 -30.59
N ARG A 34 -19.07 13.75 -31.77
CA ARG A 34 -18.36 13.97 -33.05
C ARG A 34 -18.21 15.45 -33.36
N ASP A 35 -19.31 16.17 -33.33
CA ASP A 35 -19.36 17.60 -33.63
C ASP A 35 -18.47 18.39 -32.66
N LEU A 36 -18.48 18.03 -31.37
CA LEU A 36 -17.63 18.67 -30.36
C LEU A 36 -16.15 18.30 -30.50
N MET A 37 -15.85 17.06 -30.88
CA MET A 37 -14.48 16.61 -31.13
C MET A 37 -13.87 17.36 -32.32
N GLU A 38 -14.60 17.48 -33.43
CA GLU A 38 -14.20 18.27 -34.60
C GLU A 38 -14.08 19.77 -34.25
N ALA A 39 -15.09 20.35 -33.61
CA ALA A 39 -15.05 21.78 -33.23
C ALA A 39 -13.97 22.11 -32.18
N SER A 40 -13.48 21.11 -31.45
CA SER A 40 -12.39 21.27 -30.49
C SER A 40 -11.00 21.29 -31.13
N GLU A 41 -10.87 21.02 -32.42
CA GLU A 41 -9.58 21.04 -33.12
C GLU A 41 -8.84 22.38 -32.96
N GLY A 42 -7.51 22.31 -32.90
CA GLY A 42 -6.65 23.46 -32.65
C GLY A 42 -6.79 24.06 -31.25
N ALA A 43 -7.32 23.30 -30.28
CA ALA A 43 -7.31 23.68 -28.87
C ALA A 43 -5.89 23.95 -28.37
N ASN A 44 -5.72 25.00 -27.58
CA ASN A 44 -4.42 25.45 -27.08
C ASN A 44 -4.54 26.08 -25.68
N GLU A 45 -3.43 26.59 -25.15
CA GLU A 45 -3.34 27.19 -23.82
C GLU A 45 -4.35 28.33 -23.57
N ARG A 46 -4.73 29.11 -24.59
CA ARG A 46 -5.75 30.16 -24.44
C ARG A 46 -7.13 29.59 -24.11
N ASP A 47 -7.42 28.37 -24.58
CA ASP A 47 -8.67 27.69 -24.24
C ASP A 47 -8.67 27.25 -22.76
N VAL A 48 -7.49 26.94 -22.21
CA VAL A 48 -7.32 26.65 -20.78
C VAL A 48 -7.55 27.92 -19.96
N GLU A 49 -6.92 29.03 -20.33
CA GLU A 49 -7.13 30.33 -19.67
C GLU A 49 -8.59 30.79 -19.72
N GLU A 50 -9.25 30.61 -20.86
CA GLU A 50 -10.67 30.94 -21.05
C GLU A 50 -11.58 30.09 -20.16
N ALA A 51 -11.28 28.79 -20.04
CA ALA A 51 -12.00 27.87 -19.18
C ALA A 51 -11.87 28.27 -17.69
N GLU A 52 -10.68 28.64 -17.25
CA GLU A 52 -10.45 29.16 -15.89
C GLU A 52 -11.22 30.46 -15.64
N ARG A 53 -11.20 31.39 -16.60
CA ARG A 53 -11.96 32.65 -16.51
C ARG A 53 -13.47 32.40 -16.43
N ARG A 54 -13.97 31.36 -17.08
CA ARG A 54 -15.38 30.95 -17.09
C ARG A 54 -15.67 29.75 -16.18
N ALA A 55 -14.84 29.54 -15.16
CA ALA A 55 -14.99 28.46 -14.19
C ALA A 55 -16.40 28.35 -13.58
N PRO A 56 -17.13 29.44 -13.25
CA PRO A 56 -18.50 29.31 -12.73
C PRO A 56 -19.48 28.66 -13.73
N GLU A 57 -19.33 28.95 -15.02
CA GLU A 57 -20.18 28.38 -16.07
C GLU A 57 -19.86 26.92 -16.32
N LEU A 58 -18.58 26.55 -16.38
CA LEU A 58 -18.14 25.16 -16.51
C LEU A 58 -18.49 24.34 -15.27
N SER A 59 -18.36 24.92 -14.08
CA SER A 59 -18.82 24.31 -12.83
C SER A 59 -20.33 24.05 -12.84
N ALA A 60 -21.14 24.98 -13.36
CA ALA A 60 -22.58 24.79 -13.49
C ALA A 60 -22.92 23.68 -14.51
N LEU A 61 -22.19 23.62 -15.63
CA LEU A 61 -22.30 22.53 -16.61
C LEU A 61 -22.02 21.17 -15.97
N VAL A 62 -20.87 20.99 -15.33
CA VAL A 62 -20.53 19.73 -14.65
C VAL A 62 -21.54 19.41 -13.55
N SER A 63 -21.91 20.39 -12.72
CA SER A 63 -22.91 20.22 -11.66
C SER A 63 -24.27 19.77 -12.19
N SER A 64 -24.68 20.20 -13.38
CA SER A 64 -25.94 19.76 -14.01
C SER A 64 -25.91 18.31 -14.51
N ARG A 65 -24.73 17.72 -14.71
CA ARG A 65 -24.57 16.33 -15.13
C ARG A 65 -24.51 15.36 -13.94
N ILE A 66 -24.10 15.83 -12.77
CA ILE A 66 -24.02 15.02 -11.54
C ILE A 66 -25.44 14.57 -11.15
N ASN A 67 -25.65 13.25 -11.14
CA ASN A 67 -26.92 12.64 -10.72
C ASN A 67 -26.79 11.78 -9.45
N ASP A 68 -25.57 11.58 -8.94
CA ASP A 68 -25.29 10.98 -7.63
C ASP A 68 -24.34 11.91 -6.84
N GLU A 69 -24.93 12.69 -5.94
CA GLU A 69 -24.21 13.65 -5.10
C GLU A 69 -23.29 12.96 -4.07
N LYS A 70 -23.65 11.75 -3.63
CA LYS A 70 -22.81 10.98 -2.70
C LYS A 70 -21.52 10.60 -3.38
N LEU A 71 -21.57 10.02 -4.58
CA LEU A 71 -20.37 9.68 -5.36
C LEU A 71 -19.51 10.92 -5.63
N ALA A 72 -20.12 12.01 -6.11
CA ALA A 72 -19.40 13.27 -6.35
C ALA A 72 -18.70 13.79 -5.08
N THR A 73 -19.37 13.72 -3.94
CA THR A 73 -18.81 14.10 -2.63
C THR A 73 -17.64 13.21 -2.22
N LEU A 74 -17.79 11.87 -2.34
CA LEU A 74 -16.72 10.93 -1.96
C LEU A 74 -15.48 11.09 -2.84
N TYR A 75 -15.66 11.30 -4.15
CA TYR A 75 -14.56 11.62 -5.05
C TYR A 75 -13.87 12.93 -4.65
N ALA A 76 -14.63 14.01 -4.44
CA ALA A 76 -14.08 15.31 -4.08
C ALA A 76 -13.31 15.30 -2.75
N LYS A 77 -13.77 14.51 -1.77
CA LYS A 77 -13.12 14.40 -0.46
C LYS A 77 -11.88 13.50 -0.44
N TYR A 78 -11.93 12.38 -1.15
CA TYR A 78 -10.96 11.30 -0.95
C TYR A 78 -10.33 10.80 -2.26
N GLY A 79 -11.10 10.77 -3.36
CA GLY A 79 -10.63 10.20 -4.62
C GLY A 79 -9.73 11.12 -5.45
N ARG A 80 -9.89 12.45 -5.34
CA ARG A 80 -9.23 13.42 -6.24
C ARG A 80 -7.69 13.38 -6.23
N ASP A 81 -7.09 12.91 -5.14
CA ASP A 81 -5.64 12.89 -4.96
C ASP A 81 -5.00 11.65 -5.62
N LEU A 82 -5.82 10.73 -6.14
CA LEU A 82 -5.38 9.55 -6.91
C LEU A 82 -5.27 9.91 -8.39
N SER A 83 -4.04 9.97 -8.89
CA SER A 83 -3.75 10.44 -10.26
C SER A 83 -3.72 9.34 -11.30
N LEU A 84 -3.43 8.08 -10.94
CA LEU A 84 -3.47 6.96 -11.88
C LEU A 84 -4.88 6.39 -11.97
N GLU A 85 -5.37 6.14 -13.19
CA GLU A 85 -6.72 5.62 -13.46
C GLU A 85 -6.97 4.32 -12.67
N ALA A 86 -6.00 3.41 -12.68
CA ALA A 86 -6.08 2.15 -11.96
C ALA A 86 -6.14 2.37 -10.44
N GLN A 87 -5.39 3.34 -9.89
CA GLN A 87 -5.45 3.68 -8.47
C GLN A 87 -6.80 4.27 -8.10
N LEU A 88 -7.30 5.23 -8.88
CA LEU A 88 -8.60 5.85 -8.64
C LEU A 88 -9.72 4.82 -8.68
N ARG A 89 -9.70 3.89 -9.66
CA ARG A 89 -10.67 2.79 -9.76
C ARG A 89 -10.68 1.91 -8.50
N LEU A 90 -9.50 1.50 -8.02
CA LEU A 90 -9.38 0.69 -6.80
C LEU A 90 -9.78 1.48 -5.54
N GLY A 91 -9.41 2.76 -5.46
CA GLY A 91 -9.78 3.66 -4.38
C GLY A 91 -11.30 3.87 -4.29
N LEU A 92 -11.99 4.05 -5.42
CA LEU A 92 -13.45 4.17 -5.47
C LEU A 92 -14.16 2.89 -4.99
N ASP A 93 -13.63 1.71 -5.32
CA ASP A 93 -14.14 0.46 -4.78
C ASP A 93 -13.95 0.36 -3.25
N LEU A 94 -12.80 0.82 -2.72
CA LEU A 94 -12.57 0.90 -1.27
C LEU A 94 -13.50 1.90 -0.57
N LEU A 95 -13.96 2.94 -1.28
CA LEU A 95 -14.99 3.87 -0.81
C LEU A 95 -16.42 3.29 -0.93
N GLY A 96 -16.58 2.08 -1.45
CA GLY A 96 -17.86 1.40 -1.61
C GLY A 96 -18.67 1.84 -2.83
N VAL A 97 -18.00 2.42 -3.83
CA VAL A 97 -18.59 2.85 -5.11
C VAL A 97 -17.86 2.20 -6.30
N PRO A 98 -17.88 0.84 -6.41
CA PRO A 98 -17.20 0.14 -7.48
C PRO A 98 -17.75 0.53 -8.85
N GLY A 99 -16.87 0.64 -9.85
CA GLY A 99 -17.24 1.01 -11.22
C GLY A 99 -17.58 2.50 -11.42
N ALA A 100 -17.43 3.33 -10.40
CA ALA A 100 -17.82 4.74 -10.44
C ALA A 100 -16.92 5.66 -11.30
N LEU A 101 -15.74 5.20 -11.73
CA LEU A 101 -14.83 6.01 -12.53
C LEU A 101 -15.47 6.50 -13.84
N GLU A 102 -16.19 5.62 -14.53
CA GLU A 102 -16.87 5.97 -15.78
C GLU A 102 -17.91 7.09 -15.56
N GLU A 103 -18.62 7.06 -14.43
CA GLU A 103 -19.56 8.12 -14.05
C GLU A 103 -18.86 9.46 -13.79
N LEU A 104 -17.71 9.46 -13.13
CA LEU A 104 -16.93 10.68 -12.89
C LEU A 104 -16.42 11.31 -14.20
N LEU A 105 -15.95 10.47 -15.14
CA LEU A 105 -15.52 10.89 -16.47
C LEU A 105 -16.69 11.43 -17.29
N ARG A 106 -17.86 10.77 -17.21
CA ARG A 106 -19.11 11.17 -17.87
C ARG A 106 -19.59 12.54 -17.40
N TRP A 107 -19.56 12.80 -16.09
CA TRP A 107 -19.95 14.12 -15.57
C TRP A 107 -18.93 15.22 -15.90
N GLY A 108 -17.66 14.84 -16.09
CA GLY A 108 -16.54 15.77 -16.23
C GLY A 108 -15.94 16.20 -14.89
N LEU A 109 -16.21 15.46 -13.80
CA LEU A 109 -15.52 15.64 -12.52
C LEU A 109 -14.06 15.15 -12.58
N ALA A 110 -13.80 14.14 -13.40
CA ALA A 110 -12.48 13.67 -13.74
C ALA A 110 -12.28 13.74 -15.26
N ILE A 111 -11.05 13.95 -15.72
CA ILE A 111 -10.64 13.88 -17.13
C ILE A 111 -9.32 13.13 -17.23
N HIS A 112 -9.09 12.48 -18.37
CA HIS A 112 -7.76 11.99 -18.71
C HIS A 112 -6.84 13.16 -19.11
N TYR A 113 -5.61 13.15 -18.57
CA TYR A 113 -4.50 14.01 -18.99
C TYR A 113 -3.50 13.23 -19.86
N SER A 114 -3.37 11.92 -19.64
CA SER A 114 -2.69 10.95 -20.51
C SER A 114 -3.53 9.67 -20.56
N ASP A 115 -3.04 8.61 -21.20
CA ASP A 115 -3.77 7.34 -21.33
C ASP A 115 -4.12 6.68 -19.99
N ASP A 116 -3.35 6.95 -18.93
CA ASP A 116 -3.44 6.31 -17.63
C ASP A 116 -3.52 7.31 -16.46
N VAL A 117 -3.42 8.62 -16.73
CA VAL A 117 -3.48 9.68 -15.71
C VAL A 117 -4.82 10.39 -15.79
N VAL A 118 -5.52 10.42 -14.66
CA VAL A 118 -6.80 11.10 -14.46
C VAL A 118 -6.68 12.14 -13.35
N ALA A 119 -7.32 13.28 -13.54
CA ALA A 119 -7.44 14.27 -12.46
C ALA A 119 -8.69 15.13 -12.65
N SER A 120 -9.06 15.87 -11.61
CA SER A 120 -10.10 16.89 -11.74
C SER A 120 -9.61 18.10 -12.53
N PRO A 121 -10.39 18.63 -13.48
CA PRO A 121 -10.12 19.92 -14.10
C PRO A 121 -9.90 21.05 -13.07
N SER A 122 -8.92 21.91 -13.31
CA SER A 122 -8.57 23.04 -12.43
C SER A 122 -9.73 24.02 -12.22
N TYR A 123 -10.53 24.30 -13.25
CA TYR A 123 -11.69 25.18 -13.16
C TYR A 123 -12.79 24.67 -12.21
N LEU A 124 -12.71 23.41 -11.74
CA LEU A 124 -13.68 22.82 -10.80
C LEU A 124 -13.31 23.03 -9.33
N ALA A 125 -12.21 23.70 -9.01
CA ALA A 125 -11.78 23.89 -7.62
C ALA A 125 -12.92 24.39 -6.69
N GLY A 126 -13.72 25.35 -7.15
CA GLY A 126 -14.87 25.86 -6.40
C GLY A 126 -16.07 24.91 -6.31
N LEU A 127 -16.27 24.01 -7.28
CA LEU A 127 -17.28 22.95 -7.17
C LEU A 127 -16.83 21.87 -6.20
N LEU A 128 -15.59 21.41 -6.30
CA LEU A 128 -15.02 20.40 -5.43
C LEU A 128 -15.03 20.85 -3.97
N ALA A 129 -14.64 22.09 -3.67
CA ALA A 129 -14.71 22.64 -2.33
C ALA A 129 -16.13 22.62 -1.73
N ARG A 130 -17.16 22.86 -2.55
CA ARG A 130 -18.56 22.77 -2.13
C ARG A 130 -18.98 21.33 -1.88
N LEU A 131 -18.64 20.41 -2.77
CA LEU A 131 -18.91 18.98 -2.60
C LEU A 131 -18.22 18.44 -1.33
N MET A 132 -16.98 18.85 -1.05
CA MET A 132 -16.26 18.49 0.17
C MET A 132 -16.94 18.98 1.45
N ALA A 133 -17.76 20.02 1.40
CA ALA A 133 -18.48 20.52 2.56
C ALA A 133 -19.73 19.68 2.92
N ASN A 134 -20.17 18.77 2.04
CA ASN A 134 -21.32 17.89 2.30
C ASN A 134 -21.02 16.88 3.43
N GLU A 135 -22.04 16.34 4.08
CA GLU A 135 -21.90 15.47 5.26
C GLU A 135 -21.48 14.02 4.93
N TYR A 136 -21.57 13.60 3.66
CA TYR A 136 -21.20 12.23 3.28
C TYR A 136 -19.75 11.93 3.62
N SER A 137 -19.55 10.87 4.40
CA SER A 137 -18.23 10.40 4.83
C SER A 137 -18.22 8.88 4.88
N VAL A 138 -17.04 8.30 4.79
CA VAL A 138 -16.81 6.87 4.98
C VAL A 138 -15.99 6.71 6.25
N TYR A 139 -16.46 5.84 7.15
CA TYR A 139 -15.74 5.48 8.35
C TYR A 139 -14.98 4.16 8.15
N LEU A 140 -13.71 4.15 8.55
CA LEU A 140 -12.83 3.00 8.56
C LEU A 140 -12.14 2.92 9.92
N ASP A 141 -12.39 1.84 10.67
CA ASP A 141 -11.62 1.54 11.89
C ASP A 141 -10.34 0.82 11.49
N LEU A 142 -9.27 1.59 11.32
CA LEU A 142 -7.99 1.08 10.86
C LEU A 142 -7.44 -0.05 11.75
N ASN A 143 -7.56 0.08 13.07
CA ASN A 143 -7.03 -0.91 14.00
C ASN A 143 -7.84 -2.21 13.96
N ALA A 144 -9.16 -2.12 13.79
CA ALA A 144 -10.00 -3.30 13.62
C ALA A 144 -9.70 -4.01 12.29
N GLU A 145 -9.57 -3.27 11.19
CA GLU A 145 -9.26 -3.82 9.87
C GLU A 145 -7.88 -4.52 9.87
N VAL A 146 -6.83 -3.84 10.35
CA VAL A 146 -5.49 -4.45 10.49
C VAL A 146 -5.51 -5.64 11.46
N GLY A 147 -6.23 -5.52 12.58
CA GLY A 147 -6.35 -6.57 13.59
C GLY A 147 -7.09 -7.83 13.11
N SER A 148 -7.92 -7.72 12.06
CA SER A 148 -8.66 -8.82 11.45
C SER A 148 -7.85 -9.66 10.46
N ILE A 149 -6.64 -9.21 10.10
CA ILE A 149 -5.76 -9.92 9.18
C ILE A 149 -4.96 -10.94 10.00
N ASP A 150 -5.30 -12.21 9.82
CA ASP A 150 -4.61 -13.32 10.50
C ASP A 150 -3.41 -13.85 9.72
N ASP A 151 -3.39 -13.67 8.39
CA ASP A 151 -2.32 -14.17 7.52
C ASP A 151 -1.03 -13.33 7.65
N PRO A 152 0.07 -13.90 8.20
CA PRO A 152 1.35 -13.20 8.31
C PRO A 152 1.93 -12.77 6.96
N LYS A 153 1.64 -13.51 5.87
CA LYS A 153 2.10 -13.17 4.52
C LYS A 153 1.48 -11.86 4.03
N LEU A 154 0.19 -11.65 4.33
CA LEU A 154 -0.52 -10.43 3.97
C LEU A 154 -0.09 -9.25 4.83
N LEU A 155 0.11 -9.47 6.13
CA LEU A 155 0.64 -8.45 7.03
C LEU A 155 2.04 -7.99 6.60
N ALA A 156 2.91 -8.92 6.21
CA ALA A 156 4.23 -8.61 5.68
C ALA A 156 4.17 -7.87 4.33
N LEU A 157 3.26 -8.25 3.44
CA LEU A 157 3.06 -7.56 2.16
C LEU A 157 2.60 -6.11 2.39
N LEU A 158 1.59 -5.91 3.24
CA LEU A 158 1.09 -4.58 3.59
C LEU A 158 2.17 -3.71 4.23
N GLU A 159 2.90 -4.22 5.23
CA GLU A 159 3.98 -3.48 5.88
C GLU A 159 5.06 -3.09 4.87
N GLY A 160 5.48 -4.04 4.03
CA GLY A 160 6.55 -3.80 3.08
C GLY A 160 6.18 -2.81 1.97
N GLU A 161 4.95 -2.89 1.46
CA GLU A 161 4.45 -1.95 0.46
C GLU A 161 4.19 -0.56 1.07
N ALA A 162 3.61 -0.49 2.27
CA ALA A 162 3.37 0.79 2.94
C ALA A 162 4.67 1.51 3.33
N ALA A 163 5.70 0.75 3.74
CA ALA A 163 7.02 1.32 4.06
C ALA A 163 7.86 1.66 2.82
N GLY A 164 7.64 0.98 1.70
CA GLY A 164 8.31 1.25 0.42
C GLY A 164 9.79 0.84 0.34
N ASP A 165 10.33 0.15 1.34
CA ASP A 165 11.76 -0.18 1.44
C ASP A 165 12.06 -1.64 1.82
N ALA A 166 11.05 -2.53 1.75
CA ALA A 166 11.19 -3.92 2.14
C ALA A 166 12.18 -4.72 1.27
N ASP A 167 12.86 -5.69 1.89
CA ASP A 167 13.61 -6.72 1.17
C ASP A 167 12.66 -7.78 0.61
N TRP A 168 12.18 -7.53 -0.62
CA TRP A 168 11.30 -8.47 -1.32
C TRP A 168 11.94 -9.83 -1.61
N GLY A 169 13.27 -9.88 -1.74
CA GLY A 169 13.97 -11.16 -1.90
C GLY A 169 13.81 -12.02 -0.64
N LEU A 170 14.04 -11.43 0.54
CA LEU A 170 13.83 -12.13 1.80
C LEU A 170 12.35 -12.47 2.05
N TYR A 171 11.43 -11.57 1.69
CA TYR A 171 9.99 -11.86 1.72
C TYR A 171 9.68 -13.13 0.92
N GLU A 172 10.19 -13.25 -0.31
CA GLU A 172 9.90 -14.40 -1.18
C GLU A 172 10.51 -15.71 -0.68
N LEU A 173 11.67 -15.65 0.01
CA LEU A 173 12.25 -16.84 0.65
C LEU A 173 11.40 -17.37 1.81
N VAL A 174 10.70 -16.47 2.53
CA VAL A 174 9.88 -16.83 3.70
C VAL A 174 8.44 -17.13 3.34
N TYR A 175 7.84 -16.35 2.43
CA TYR A 175 6.40 -16.42 2.13
C TYR A 175 6.09 -16.88 0.70
N GLY A 176 7.11 -17.18 -0.11
CA GLY A 176 6.98 -17.45 -1.53
C GLY A 176 6.67 -16.19 -2.34
N GLN A 177 6.38 -16.38 -3.63
CA GLN A 177 6.16 -15.27 -4.56
C GLN A 177 5.07 -14.30 -4.09
N ARG A 178 5.28 -13.02 -4.38
CA ARG A 178 4.25 -11.97 -4.23
C ARG A 178 3.04 -12.29 -5.10
N PRO A 179 1.83 -11.85 -4.71
CA PRO A 179 0.64 -12.03 -5.53
C PRO A 179 0.85 -11.50 -6.96
N GLN A 180 0.47 -12.30 -7.96
CA GLN A 180 0.59 -11.93 -9.38
C GLN A 180 -0.70 -11.34 -9.95
N THR A 181 -1.72 -11.23 -9.11
CA THR A 181 -3.04 -10.70 -9.46
C THR A 181 -3.47 -9.69 -8.41
N THR A 182 -4.37 -8.79 -8.78
CA THR A 182 -4.99 -7.85 -7.85
C THR A 182 -5.61 -8.61 -6.67
N LEU A 183 -5.28 -8.17 -5.45
CA LEU A 183 -5.73 -8.76 -4.20
C LEU A 183 -6.44 -7.71 -3.35
N ARG A 184 -7.69 -7.99 -2.96
CA ARG A 184 -8.44 -7.17 -2.00
C ARG A 184 -8.07 -7.56 -0.58
N ILE A 185 -7.75 -6.59 0.26
CA ILE A 185 -7.43 -6.78 1.67
C ILE A 185 -8.49 -6.05 2.51
N GLY A 186 -9.58 -6.76 2.79
CA GLY A 186 -10.72 -6.24 3.55
C GLY A 186 -11.31 -4.96 2.93
N ARG A 187 -11.58 -3.96 3.79
CA ARG A 187 -11.91 -2.58 3.38
C ARG A 187 -10.68 -1.66 3.44
N LEU A 188 -9.54 -2.19 3.85
CA LEU A 188 -8.32 -1.44 4.11
C LEU A 188 -7.58 -1.07 2.83
N ALA A 189 -7.38 -2.02 1.92
CA ALA A 189 -6.51 -1.81 0.76
C ALA A 189 -6.75 -2.80 -0.38
N TYR A 190 -6.17 -2.46 -1.52
CA TYR A 190 -5.86 -3.37 -2.62
C TYR A 190 -4.34 -3.44 -2.80
N TYR A 191 -3.84 -4.62 -3.14
CA TYR A 191 -2.52 -4.79 -3.74
C TYR A 191 -2.70 -5.14 -5.22
N ASP A 192 -2.06 -4.39 -6.10
CA ASP A 192 -2.00 -4.70 -7.53
C ASP A 192 -0.54 -4.76 -7.98
N PRO A 193 -0.09 -5.79 -8.71
CA PRO A 193 1.31 -5.96 -9.07
C PRO A 193 1.85 -4.87 -10.02
N HIS A 194 0.98 -4.19 -10.76
CA HIS A 194 1.36 -3.13 -11.70
C HIS A 194 1.30 -1.73 -11.07
N VAL A 195 0.51 -1.57 -10.01
CA VAL A 195 0.25 -0.27 -9.37
C VAL A 195 0.90 -0.16 -7.98
N GLY A 196 1.08 -1.28 -7.29
CA GLY A 196 1.47 -1.34 -5.88
C GLY A 196 0.27 -1.36 -4.93
N LEU A 197 0.52 -0.95 -3.70
CA LEU A 197 -0.52 -0.82 -2.67
C LEU A 197 -1.39 0.42 -2.88
N VAL A 198 -2.70 0.22 -2.95
CA VAL A 198 -3.72 1.27 -2.92
C VAL A 198 -4.49 1.13 -1.61
N VAL A 199 -4.24 2.04 -0.68
CA VAL A 199 -4.96 2.08 0.60
C VAL A 199 -6.32 2.76 0.44
N ASN A 200 -7.22 2.52 1.39
CA ASN A 200 -8.53 3.18 1.39
C ASN A 200 -8.32 4.71 1.42
N PRO A 201 -8.90 5.47 0.49
CA PRO A 201 -8.65 6.91 0.39
C PRO A 201 -9.07 7.75 1.61
N VAL A 202 -9.77 7.16 2.59
CA VAL A 202 -10.03 7.82 3.88
C VAL A 202 -8.84 7.80 4.86
N THR A 203 -7.75 7.11 4.51
CA THR A 203 -6.51 7.01 5.29
C THR A 203 -5.29 7.13 4.38
N TYR A 204 -4.08 6.99 4.93
CA TYR A 204 -2.82 7.11 4.22
C TYR A 204 -1.91 5.90 4.49
N PRO A 205 -0.97 5.57 3.58
CA PRO A 205 -0.02 4.47 3.78
C PRO A 205 0.74 4.55 5.12
N ASP A 206 1.12 5.76 5.55
CA ASP A 206 1.81 5.97 6.83
C ASP A 206 0.92 5.60 8.04
N GLU A 207 -0.37 5.93 8.01
CA GLU A 207 -1.30 5.55 9.08
C GLU A 207 -1.46 4.03 9.14
N VAL A 208 -1.58 3.38 7.98
CA VAL A 208 -1.64 1.91 7.87
C VAL A 208 -0.37 1.28 8.45
N LEU A 209 0.80 1.82 8.10
CA LEU A 209 2.09 1.36 8.64
C LEU A 209 2.14 1.53 10.16
N GLU A 210 1.71 2.67 10.69
CA GLU A 210 1.67 2.92 12.14
C GLU A 210 0.77 1.93 12.89
N SER A 211 -0.40 1.59 12.32
CA SER A 211 -1.30 0.58 12.89
C SER A 211 -0.70 -0.83 12.84
N LEU A 212 -0.06 -1.19 11.72
CA LEU A 212 0.67 -2.45 11.56
C LEU A 212 1.80 -2.58 12.59
N LEU A 213 2.64 -1.56 12.74
CA LEU A 213 3.74 -1.55 13.71
C LEU A 213 3.24 -1.64 15.14
N SER A 214 2.15 -0.96 15.46
CA SER A 214 1.51 -1.05 16.78
C SER A 214 1.00 -2.47 17.08
N LEU A 215 0.39 -3.15 16.10
CA LEU A 215 0.00 -4.56 16.23
C LEU A 215 1.22 -5.47 16.35
N LYS A 216 2.24 -5.23 15.54
CA LYS A 216 3.47 -6.01 15.50
C LYS A 216 4.23 -5.93 16.81
N GLU A 217 4.33 -4.75 17.40
CA GLU A 217 4.97 -4.55 18.69
C GLU A 217 4.30 -5.38 19.79
N ARG A 218 2.96 -5.35 19.86
CA ARG A 218 2.21 -6.14 20.85
C ARG A 218 2.47 -7.65 20.69
N ARG A 219 2.48 -8.14 19.45
CA ARG A 219 2.75 -9.57 19.16
C ARG A 219 4.22 -9.93 19.41
N ALA A 220 5.16 -9.04 19.06
CA ALA A 220 6.60 -9.23 19.27
C ALA A 220 6.95 -9.31 20.76
N ARG A 221 6.35 -8.45 21.60
CA ARG A 221 6.51 -8.51 23.06
C ARG A 221 6.05 -9.86 23.65
N LYS A 222 4.93 -10.40 23.16
CA LYS A 222 4.45 -11.74 23.55
C LYS A 222 5.44 -12.83 23.11
N MET A 223 5.94 -12.78 21.87
CA MET A 223 6.97 -13.72 21.41
C MET A 223 8.25 -13.65 22.24
N ALA A 224 8.75 -12.44 22.54
CA ALA A 224 9.93 -12.23 23.35
C ALA A 224 9.79 -12.86 24.75
N SER A 225 8.62 -12.73 25.37
CA SER A 225 8.34 -13.37 26.67
C SER A 225 8.36 -14.90 26.61
N LEU A 226 7.96 -15.52 25.49
CA LEU A 226 8.01 -16.98 25.31
C LEU A 226 9.44 -17.49 25.17
N LEU A 227 10.30 -16.71 24.52
CA LEU A 227 11.69 -17.09 24.30
C LEU A 227 12.54 -17.02 25.58
N GLY A 228 12.07 -16.31 26.61
CA GLY A 228 12.80 -16.17 27.87
C GLY A 228 14.15 -15.45 27.72
N LEU A 229 14.30 -14.61 26.69
CA LEU A 229 15.56 -13.92 26.42
C LEU A 229 15.92 -13.00 27.58
N HIS A 230 17.06 -13.27 28.22
CA HIS A 230 17.63 -12.42 29.27
C HIS A 230 18.35 -11.24 28.61
N GLY A 231 17.82 -10.01 28.75
CA GLY A 231 18.45 -8.81 28.21
C GLY A 231 17.49 -7.63 28.05
N GLU A 232 18.01 -6.52 27.52
CA GLU A 232 17.20 -5.37 27.11
C GLU A 232 16.48 -5.71 25.79
N TYR A 233 15.15 -5.79 25.87
CA TYR A 233 14.27 -5.89 24.72
C TYR A 233 13.70 -4.50 24.41
N GLU A 234 13.78 -4.09 23.15
CA GLU A 234 13.04 -2.94 22.64
C GLU A 234 12.38 -3.24 21.31
N PHE A 235 11.36 -2.47 20.93
CA PHE A 235 10.81 -2.52 19.59
C PHE A 235 11.44 -1.41 18.77
N ASP A 236 12.34 -1.77 17.85
CA ASP A 236 12.96 -0.81 16.95
C ASP A 236 12.06 -0.60 15.73
N ARG A 237 11.49 0.61 15.62
CA ARG A 237 10.65 1.00 14.48
C ARG A 237 11.41 1.03 13.16
N ARG A 238 12.74 1.20 13.18
CA ARG A 238 13.57 1.17 11.97
C ARG A 238 13.74 -0.25 11.46
N ALA A 239 14.07 -1.19 12.35
CA ALA A 239 14.09 -2.60 12.01
C ALA A 239 12.69 -3.21 11.79
N ARG A 240 11.64 -2.52 12.28
CA ARG A 240 10.23 -2.96 12.30
C ARG A 240 10.05 -4.30 13.01
N CYS A 241 10.86 -4.57 14.03
CA CYS A 241 10.80 -5.79 14.84
C CYS A 241 11.19 -5.50 16.29
N GLY A 242 10.87 -6.43 17.17
CA GLY A 242 11.53 -6.49 18.48
C GLY A 242 13.01 -6.81 18.29
N VAL A 243 13.89 -6.16 19.04
CA VAL A 243 15.33 -6.38 18.98
C VAL A 243 15.82 -6.76 20.37
N ALA A 244 16.60 -7.83 20.43
CA ALA A 244 17.35 -8.25 21.61
C ALA A 244 18.79 -8.50 21.22
N TYR A 245 19.73 -7.96 21.99
CA TYR A 245 21.15 -8.19 21.79
C TYR A 245 21.63 -9.33 22.69
N LEU A 246 22.28 -10.33 22.10
CA LEU A 246 22.89 -11.44 22.82
C LEU A 246 24.40 -11.37 22.67
N SER A 247 25.12 -11.56 23.78
CA SER A 247 26.58 -11.70 23.80
C SER A 247 26.94 -12.84 24.75
N TYR A 248 27.46 -13.93 24.18
CA TYR A 248 27.81 -15.13 24.93
C TYR A 248 29.21 -15.06 25.54
N ASP A 249 30.21 -14.63 24.75
CA ASP A 249 31.63 -14.65 25.15
C ASP A 249 32.34 -13.30 24.97
N GLY A 250 31.61 -12.24 24.64
CA GLY A 250 32.15 -10.90 24.41
C GLY A 250 32.96 -10.75 23.11
N THR A 251 33.00 -11.78 22.25
CA THR A 251 33.62 -11.70 20.93
C THR A 251 32.59 -11.36 19.85
N ALA A 252 33.05 -10.81 18.72
CA ALA A 252 32.16 -10.52 17.59
C ALA A 252 31.45 -11.77 17.04
N GLY A 253 32.07 -12.96 17.16
CA GLY A 253 31.48 -14.24 16.75
C GLY A 253 30.49 -14.83 17.76
N GLY A 254 30.63 -14.47 19.05
CA GLY A 254 29.71 -14.85 20.13
C GLY A 254 28.59 -13.85 20.39
N SER A 255 28.50 -12.78 19.59
CA SER A 255 27.43 -11.79 19.65
C SER A 255 26.43 -11.94 18.50
N ALA A 256 25.16 -11.71 18.77
CA ALA A 256 24.10 -11.69 17.77
C ALA A 256 23.03 -10.64 18.08
N GLU A 257 22.45 -10.08 17.02
CA GLU A 257 21.22 -9.32 17.07
C GLU A 257 20.05 -10.23 16.73
N VAL A 258 19.12 -10.37 17.68
CA VAL A 258 17.92 -11.19 17.53
C VAL A 258 16.74 -10.31 17.19
N TYR A 259 16.23 -10.46 15.97
CA TYR A 259 15.09 -9.73 15.43
C TYR A 259 13.82 -10.57 15.58
N ILE A 260 12.95 -10.17 16.49
CA ILE A 260 11.69 -10.82 16.83
C ILE A 260 10.56 -10.18 16.02
N CYS A 261 10.16 -10.86 14.95
CA CYS A 261 9.27 -10.36 13.92
C CYS A 261 8.03 -11.27 13.79
N PRO A 262 6.87 -10.91 14.38
CA PRO A 262 5.63 -11.70 14.23
C PRO A 262 5.25 -12.00 12.77
N TRP A 263 5.61 -11.08 11.87
CA TRP A 263 5.72 -11.30 10.44
C TRP A 263 6.95 -10.53 9.94
N LEU A 264 7.52 -10.95 8.81
CA LEU A 264 8.83 -10.51 8.36
C LEU A 264 8.72 -9.60 7.12
N ALA A 265 8.90 -8.30 7.31
CA ALA A 265 9.03 -7.31 6.21
C ALA A 265 10.17 -6.29 6.49
N PRO A 266 11.40 -6.79 6.77
CA PRO A 266 12.50 -5.93 7.16
C PRO A 266 12.92 -5.01 6.01
N PRO A 267 13.45 -3.83 6.33
CA PRO A 267 13.97 -2.95 5.30
C PRO A 267 15.24 -3.53 4.68
N ILE A 268 15.46 -3.24 3.40
CA ILE A 268 16.62 -3.74 2.65
C ILE A 268 17.97 -3.27 3.21
N SER A 269 17.97 -2.13 3.93
CA SER A 269 19.14 -1.62 4.64
C SER A 269 19.56 -2.55 5.78
N LEU A 270 18.59 -3.09 6.52
CA LEU A 270 18.82 -4.02 7.62
C LEU A 270 19.39 -5.32 7.10
N THR A 271 18.81 -5.90 6.06
CA THR A 271 19.25 -7.22 5.55
C THR A 271 20.64 -7.17 4.93
N ARG A 272 21.04 -6.04 4.34
CA ARG A 272 22.36 -5.84 3.72
C ARG A 272 23.45 -5.43 4.69
N ALA A 273 23.12 -4.96 5.90
CA ALA A 273 24.12 -4.59 6.91
C ALA A 273 25.04 -5.79 7.20
N ARG A 274 26.36 -5.57 7.21
CA ARG A 274 27.35 -6.63 7.48
C ARG A 274 28.03 -6.36 8.82
N GLY A 275 28.56 -7.42 9.45
CA GLY A 275 29.48 -7.30 10.59
C GLY A 275 28.92 -7.76 11.94
N VAL A 276 27.66 -8.18 12.01
CA VAL A 276 27.03 -8.77 13.22
C VAL A 276 26.24 -10.00 12.80
N ASN A 277 26.25 -11.06 13.61
CA ASN A 277 25.39 -12.23 13.37
C ASN A 277 23.94 -11.83 13.58
N LYS A 278 23.07 -12.13 12.61
CA LYS A 278 21.63 -11.84 12.71
C LYS A 278 20.84 -13.11 12.85
N VAL A 279 19.86 -13.05 13.74
CA VAL A 279 18.95 -14.14 14.01
C VAL A 279 17.55 -13.59 13.84
N TYR A 280 16.80 -14.10 12.87
CA TYR A 280 15.42 -13.70 12.65
C TYR A 280 14.48 -14.71 13.30
N VAL A 281 13.66 -14.25 14.24
CA VAL A 281 12.63 -15.05 14.89
C VAL A 281 11.28 -14.66 14.30
N VAL A 282 10.64 -15.58 13.58
CA VAL A 282 9.40 -15.35 12.85
C VAL A 282 8.31 -16.24 13.41
N TRP A 283 7.08 -15.73 13.53
CA TRP A 283 5.94 -16.57 13.90
C TRP A 283 5.34 -17.27 12.68
N GLY A 284 5.03 -18.56 12.82
CA GLY A 284 4.39 -19.37 11.79
C GLY A 284 5.27 -20.54 11.31
N PRO A 285 4.75 -21.33 10.36
CA PRO A 285 5.45 -22.51 9.87
C PRO A 285 6.70 -22.13 9.06
N PRO A 286 7.71 -23.01 9.04
CA PRO A 286 8.92 -22.81 8.25
C PRO A 286 8.62 -22.81 6.73
N PRO A 287 9.38 -22.05 5.90
CA PRO A 287 9.26 -22.12 4.46
C PRO A 287 9.78 -23.47 3.94
N ALA A 288 9.21 -23.93 2.82
CA ALA A 288 9.53 -25.26 2.29
C ALA A 288 11.01 -25.40 1.85
N GLU A 289 11.60 -24.40 1.18
CA GLU A 289 12.96 -24.55 0.59
C GLU A 289 13.83 -23.26 0.60
N GLY A 290 13.26 -22.07 0.83
CA GLY A 290 13.91 -20.79 0.46
C GLY A 290 15.15 -20.38 1.27
N LEU A 291 15.37 -20.90 2.48
CA LEU A 291 16.36 -20.32 3.41
C LEU A 291 17.77 -20.91 3.33
N ARG A 292 17.98 -21.98 2.56
CA ARG A 292 19.25 -22.73 2.53
C ARG A 292 20.45 -21.93 2.03
N THR A 293 20.23 -20.82 1.33
CA THR A 293 21.27 -20.00 0.69
C THR A 293 21.66 -18.77 1.53
N ARG A 294 21.04 -18.54 2.68
CA ARG A 294 21.30 -17.39 3.56
C ARG A 294 22.43 -17.69 4.55
N HIS A 295 23.04 -16.65 5.12
CA HIS A 295 24.02 -16.80 6.20
C HIS A 295 23.42 -16.59 7.59
N ASP A 296 22.31 -15.84 7.65
CA ASP A 296 21.61 -15.52 8.89
C ASP A 296 20.84 -16.74 9.42
N MET A 297 20.72 -16.84 10.73
CA MET A 297 19.92 -17.87 11.39
C MET A 297 18.44 -17.48 11.35
N PHE A 298 17.56 -18.44 11.10
CA PHE A 298 16.11 -18.23 11.17
C PHE A 298 15.47 -19.20 12.15
N ILE A 299 14.57 -18.69 12.99
CA ILE A 299 13.83 -19.45 13.98
C ILE A 299 12.35 -19.22 13.72
N PHE A 300 11.62 -20.27 13.35
CA PHE A 300 10.19 -20.24 13.12
C PHE A 300 9.48 -20.76 14.36
N LEU A 301 8.81 -19.87 15.10
CA LEU A 301 8.05 -20.21 16.30
C LEU A 301 6.59 -20.53 15.96
N TYR A 302 6.06 -21.55 16.60
CA TYR A 302 4.65 -21.94 16.56
C TYR A 302 4.22 -22.45 17.94
N GLU A 303 2.93 -22.75 18.12
CA GLU A 303 2.36 -23.04 19.45
C GLU A 303 3.07 -24.19 20.19
N ASP A 304 3.45 -25.23 19.46
CA ASP A 304 4.02 -26.46 20.03
C ASP A 304 5.56 -26.55 19.92
N GLY A 305 6.25 -25.54 19.38
CA GLY A 305 7.69 -25.64 19.18
C GLY A 305 8.33 -24.59 18.29
N ALA A 306 9.53 -24.90 17.83
CA ALA A 306 10.32 -24.09 16.94
C ALA A 306 11.02 -24.93 15.86
N THR A 307 11.07 -24.39 14.64
CA THR A 307 11.95 -24.91 13.60
C THR A 307 13.10 -23.94 13.38
N VAL A 308 14.33 -24.44 13.47
CA VAL A 308 15.56 -23.65 13.34
C VAL A 308 16.22 -23.98 12.02
N PHE A 309 16.42 -22.97 11.18
CA PHE A 309 17.27 -23.05 9.99
C PHE A 309 18.63 -22.46 10.30
N HIS A 310 19.64 -23.30 10.12
CA HIS A 310 21.00 -23.01 10.51
C HIS A 310 21.96 -23.09 9.33
N PRO A 311 21.85 -22.20 8.33
CA PRO A 311 22.55 -22.39 7.06
C PRO A 311 24.08 -22.24 7.17
N TYR A 312 24.62 -21.67 8.25
CA TYR A 312 26.06 -21.64 8.53
C TYR A 312 26.38 -22.01 10.00
N ARG A 313 26.79 -23.27 10.25
CA ARG A 313 27.19 -23.84 11.57
C ARG A 313 28.51 -23.31 12.16
N GLY A 314 28.97 -22.14 11.71
CA GLY A 314 30.29 -21.62 12.10
C GLY A 314 30.31 -20.62 13.26
N ALA A 315 29.15 -20.10 13.70
CA ALA A 315 29.09 -19.07 14.74
C ALA A 315 28.69 -19.66 16.11
N PRO A 316 29.53 -19.56 17.16
CA PRO A 316 29.22 -20.10 18.50
C PRO A 316 27.92 -19.57 19.11
N VAL A 317 27.53 -18.34 18.77
CA VAL A 317 26.30 -17.72 19.28
C VAL A 317 25.03 -18.44 18.82
N HIS A 318 25.05 -19.10 17.66
CA HIS A 318 23.85 -19.78 17.17
C HIS A 318 23.52 -21.05 17.99
N GLU A 319 24.54 -21.84 18.32
CA GLU A 319 24.39 -23.01 19.21
C GLU A 319 23.87 -22.59 20.59
N HIS A 320 24.38 -21.47 21.12
CA HIS A 320 23.88 -20.91 22.38
C HIS A 320 22.39 -20.53 22.31
N ILE A 321 21.92 -20.01 21.18
CA ILE A 321 20.50 -19.69 20.98
C ILE A 321 19.65 -20.95 20.93
N VAL A 322 20.11 -22.02 20.28
CA VAL A 322 19.41 -23.32 20.28
C VAL A 322 19.31 -23.88 21.71
N ASP A 323 20.39 -23.81 22.49
CA ASP A 323 20.37 -24.19 23.91
C ASP A 323 19.37 -23.37 24.74
N LEU A 324 19.25 -22.06 24.46
CA LEU A 324 18.26 -21.20 25.11
C LEU A 324 16.82 -21.64 24.79
N LEU A 325 16.53 -22.01 23.54
CA LEU A 325 15.20 -22.52 23.16
C LEU A 325 14.84 -23.79 23.94
N TYR A 326 15.76 -24.76 24.02
CA TYR A 326 15.54 -25.98 24.80
C TYR A 326 15.32 -25.69 26.30
N ARG A 327 16.09 -24.77 26.88
CA ARG A 327 15.94 -24.36 28.30
C ARG A 327 14.61 -23.66 28.58
N SER A 328 14.08 -22.94 27.60
CA SER A 328 12.76 -22.32 27.67
C SER A 328 11.61 -23.33 27.48
N GLY A 329 11.92 -24.62 27.34
CA GLY A 329 10.93 -25.70 27.22
C GLY A 329 10.30 -25.80 25.84
N ILE A 330 10.92 -25.20 24.81
CA ILE A 330 10.45 -25.22 23.42
C ILE A 330 11.01 -26.47 22.74
N GLU A 331 10.16 -27.26 22.10
CA GLU A 331 10.59 -28.37 21.25
C GLU A 331 11.25 -27.82 19.97
N VAL A 332 12.48 -28.23 19.67
CA VAL A 332 13.26 -27.69 18.55
C VAL A 332 13.46 -28.75 17.47
N THR A 333 13.07 -28.41 16.24
CA THR A 333 13.43 -29.15 15.03
C THR A 333 14.48 -28.37 14.25
N GLU A 334 15.65 -28.95 14.01
CA GLU A 334 16.68 -28.34 13.15
C GLU A 334 16.52 -28.81 11.69
N ALA A 335 16.55 -27.87 10.73
CA ALA A 335 16.30 -28.11 9.30
C ALA A 335 17.43 -27.65 8.37
#